data_AF-A0A270BF16-F1
#
_entry.id   AF-A0A270BF16-F1
#
_cell.length_a   1.000
_cell.length_b   1.000
_cell.length_c   1.000
_cell.angle_alpha   90.00
_cell.angle_beta   90.00
_cell.angle_gamma   90.00
#
_symmetry.space_group_name_H-M   'P 1'
#
loop_
_entity.id
_entity.type
_entity.pdbx_description
1 polymer ?
#
loop_
_entity_poly.entity_id
_entity_poly.type
_entity_poly.pdbx_seq_one_letter_code
_entity_poly.pdbx_strand_id
1 'polypeptide(L)'
;MTGLRFCRVPRSRGWQAAVPPRDGFQRHHLIPVALLRQPQMTALFDALRAEDFTLHRFDLNGIMLPACERFALQSGHALHRGPHYAYSDVIAARVERVRAHFVAQAPGDPRAARRTAVMRLRLLQDTMRRALTDRHGGGFWLNRRDPMRLFADRPYLDDAIERLFGGSALTAA
;
A
#
# COMPACT_ATOMS: atom_id res chain seq x y z
N MET A 1 -17.21 18.12 -32.81
CA MET A 1 -15.76 18.22 -32.51
C MET A 1 -15.60 18.24 -31.00
N THR A 2 -15.38 17.09 -30.36
CA THR A 2 -15.29 16.99 -28.90
C THR A 2 -13.83 16.79 -28.52
N GLY A 3 -13.22 17.85 -27.96
CA GLY A 3 -11.80 17.90 -27.65
C GLY A 3 -11.42 16.93 -26.54
N LEU A 4 -10.63 15.91 -26.88
CA LEU A 4 -9.91 15.07 -25.92
C LEU A 4 -8.84 15.94 -25.24
N ARG A 5 -9.11 16.38 -24.01
CA ARG A 5 -8.09 17.01 -23.17
C ARG A 5 -7.09 15.94 -22.73
N PHE A 6 -5.88 15.99 -23.30
CA PHE A 6 -4.76 15.14 -22.91
C PHE A 6 -4.26 15.54 -21.51
N CYS A 7 -4.35 14.64 -20.53
CA CYS A 7 -3.73 14.82 -19.22
C CYS A 7 -2.22 14.63 -19.34
N ARG A 8 -1.47 15.74 -19.39
CA ARG A 8 0.00 15.73 -19.43
C ARG A 8 0.57 15.32 -18.07
N VAL A 9 1.34 14.24 -18.03
CA VAL A 9 2.05 13.79 -16.82
C VAL A 9 3.45 14.41 -16.79
N PRO A 10 3.90 15.03 -15.68
CA PRO A 10 5.25 15.57 -15.58
C PRO A 10 6.28 14.44 -15.45
N ARG A 11 7.38 14.54 -16.21
CA ARG A 11 8.51 13.60 -16.18
C ARG A 11 9.44 13.94 -15.01
N SER A 12 9.42 13.15 -13.94
CA SER A 12 10.48 13.17 -12.93
C SER A 12 11.54 12.10 -13.23
N ARG A 13 12.80 12.57 -13.32
CA ARG A 13 14.00 11.78 -13.54
C ARG A 13 14.28 10.85 -12.35
N GLY A 14 14.67 9.61 -12.67
CA GLY A 14 15.55 8.78 -11.87
C GLY A 14 14.90 7.87 -10.83
N TRP A 15 14.41 6.70 -11.23
CA TRP A 15 14.22 5.54 -10.34
C TRP A 15 14.39 4.25 -11.15
N GLN A 16 15.49 3.54 -10.91
CA GLN A 16 15.89 2.32 -11.61
C GLN A 16 14.95 1.16 -11.23
N ALA A 17 14.56 0.35 -12.22
CA ALA A 17 13.57 -0.75 -12.17
C ALA A 17 12.07 -0.38 -12.21
N ALA A 18 11.70 0.88 -12.50
CA ALA A 18 10.29 1.25 -12.61
C ALA A 18 9.61 0.66 -13.86
N VAL A 19 8.41 0.09 -13.67
CA VAL A 19 7.46 -0.18 -14.78
C VAL A 19 7.39 1.09 -15.65
N PRO A 20 7.55 0.98 -16.99
CA PRO A 20 7.61 2.14 -17.85
C PRO A 20 6.33 2.98 -17.70
N PRO A 21 6.43 4.32 -17.80
CA PRO A 21 5.26 5.19 -17.82
C PRO A 21 4.26 4.69 -18.87
N ARG A 22 3.02 4.51 -18.46
CA ARG A 22 1.93 4.07 -19.33
C ARG A 22 0.94 5.20 -19.45
N ASP A 23 0.65 5.62 -20.69
CA ASP A 23 -0.28 6.72 -20.96
C ASP A 23 -1.65 6.43 -20.33
N GLY A 24 -2.17 7.41 -19.60
CA GLY A 24 -3.43 7.27 -18.87
C GLY A 24 -3.33 6.46 -17.57
N PHE A 25 -2.13 6.14 -17.10
CA PHE A 25 -1.88 5.53 -15.80
C PHE A 25 -0.92 6.38 -14.96
N GLN A 26 -1.01 6.24 -13.64
CA GLN A 26 -0.16 6.90 -12.66
C GLN A 26 0.42 5.86 -11.69
N ARG A 27 1.60 6.18 -11.17
CA ARG A 27 2.26 5.40 -10.12
C ARG A 27 1.52 5.59 -8.80
N HIS A 28 1.20 4.49 -8.14
CA HIS A 28 0.62 4.45 -6.81
C HIS A 28 1.51 3.55 -5.93
N HIS A 29 1.96 4.07 -4.78
CA HIS A 29 2.71 3.27 -3.81
C HIS A 29 1.73 2.57 -2.88
N LEU A 30 1.93 1.27 -2.65
CA LEU A 30 1.12 0.46 -1.74
C LEU A 30 1.38 0.91 -0.30
N ILE A 31 2.64 0.94 0.13
CA ILE A 31 3.03 1.56 1.40
C ILE A 31 3.57 2.97 1.11
N PRO A 32 3.02 4.03 1.74
CA PRO A 32 3.44 5.40 1.50
C PRO A 32 4.93 5.61 1.81
N VAL A 33 5.70 6.04 0.81
CA VAL A 33 7.11 6.42 1.00
C VAL A 33 7.30 7.62 1.94
N ALA A 34 6.23 8.41 2.15
CA ALA A 34 6.21 9.52 3.10
C ALA A 34 6.42 9.08 4.56
N LEU A 35 6.24 7.79 4.88
CA LEU A 35 6.55 7.26 6.22
C LEU A 35 8.02 7.48 6.60
N LEU A 36 8.94 7.53 5.64
CA LEU A 36 10.37 7.81 5.88
C LEU A 36 10.66 9.24 6.38
N ARG A 37 9.64 10.11 6.44
CA ARG A 37 9.76 11.41 7.11
C ARG A 37 9.71 11.28 8.63
N GLN A 38 9.24 10.14 9.16
CA GLN A 38 9.16 9.88 10.59
C GLN A 38 10.38 9.07 11.04
N PRO A 39 11.20 9.56 11.99
CA PRO A 39 12.44 8.88 12.40
C PRO A 39 12.24 7.42 12.83
N GLN A 40 11.15 7.12 13.54
CA GLN A 40 10.83 5.76 14.00
C GLN A 40 10.53 4.79 12.84
N MET A 41 9.96 5.29 11.75
CA MET A 41 9.69 4.49 10.56
C MET A 41 10.95 4.28 9.75
N THR A 42 11.78 5.32 9.61
CA THR A 42 13.10 5.20 8.96
C THR A 42 13.94 4.15 9.66
N ALA A 43 14.02 4.19 10.99
CA ALA A 43 14.75 3.18 11.78
C ALA A 43 14.23 1.75 11.56
N LEU A 44 12.91 1.57 11.45
CA LEU A 44 12.33 0.27 11.07
C LEU A 44 12.82 -0.15 9.69
N PHE A 45 12.57 0.66 8.67
CA PHE A 45 12.85 0.26 7.29
C PHE A 45 14.35 0.05 7.03
N ASP A 46 15.22 0.83 7.68
CA ASP A 46 16.67 0.60 7.65
C ASP A 46 17.05 -0.75 8.25
N ALA A 47 16.46 -1.14 9.38
CA ALA A 47 16.67 -2.46 9.96
C ALA A 47 16.21 -3.59 9.03
N LEU A 48 15.13 -3.40 8.29
CA LEU A 48 14.57 -4.42 7.39
C LEU A 48 15.35 -4.60 6.08
N ARG A 49 16.28 -3.69 5.74
CA ARG A 49 17.13 -3.84 4.53
C ARG A 49 17.93 -5.14 4.52
N ALA A 50 18.31 -5.63 5.70
CA ALA A 50 19.01 -6.92 5.85
C ALA A 50 18.17 -8.14 5.39
N GLU A 51 16.85 -7.99 5.27
CA GLU A 51 15.93 -9.03 4.78
C GLU A 51 15.33 -8.67 3.40
N ASP A 52 16.07 -7.86 2.61
CA ASP A 52 15.70 -7.39 1.26
C ASP A 52 14.31 -6.72 1.19
N PHE A 53 14.03 -5.87 2.18
CA PHE A 53 12.86 -4.99 2.16
C PHE A 53 13.29 -3.54 2.01
N THR A 54 12.93 -2.93 0.87
CA THR A 54 13.21 -1.52 0.57
C THR A 54 11.95 -0.81 0.14
N LEU A 55 11.53 0.21 0.90
CA LEU A 55 10.27 0.92 0.66
C LEU A 55 10.19 1.65 -0.70
N HIS A 56 11.34 2.16 -1.18
CA HIS A 56 11.44 2.92 -2.44
C HIS A 56 11.36 2.05 -3.71
N ARG A 57 11.43 0.71 -3.59
CA ARG A 57 11.38 -0.19 -4.74
C ARG A 57 9.97 -0.23 -5.32
N PHE A 58 9.73 0.56 -6.35
CA PHE A 58 8.40 0.68 -6.98
C PHE A 58 7.93 -0.63 -7.62
N ASP A 59 8.85 -1.44 -8.14
CA ASP A 59 8.55 -2.77 -8.67
C ASP A 59 7.91 -3.70 -7.62
N LEU A 60 8.28 -3.54 -6.34
CA LEU A 60 7.75 -4.32 -5.22
C LEU A 60 6.62 -3.60 -4.47
N ASN A 61 6.81 -2.32 -4.15
CA ASN A 61 5.93 -1.50 -3.34
C ASN A 61 5.00 -0.57 -4.17
N GLY A 62 4.93 -0.78 -5.47
CA GLY A 62 4.20 0.08 -6.38
C GLY A 62 3.29 -0.67 -7.33
N ILE A 63 2.32 0.07 -7.85
CA ILE A 63 1.39 -0.37 -8.88
C ILE A 63 1.03 0.78 -9.81
N MET A 64 0.82 0.48 -11.09
CA MET A 64 0.27 1.43 -12.06
C MET A 64 -1.26 1.39 -12.01
N LEU A 65 -1.88 2.50 -11.64
CA LEU A 65 -3.33 2.65 -11.61
C LEU A 65 -3.82 3.58 -12.71
N PRO A 66 -4.98 3.32 -13.31
CA PRO A 66 -5.65 4.24 -14.22
C PRO A 66 -5.75 5.65 -13.64
N ALA A 67 -5.45 6.65 -14.46
CA ALA A 67 -5.54 8.07 -14.12
C ALA A 67 -6.85 8.72 -14.62
N CYS A 68 -7.63 7.99 -15.43
CA CYS A 68 -8.94 8.43 -15.90
C CYS A 68 -9.94 7.26 -15.95
N GLU A 69 -11.22 7.60 -15.92
CA GLU A 69 -12.35 6.68 -15.84
C GLU A 69 -12.35 5.67 -16.99
N ARG A 70 -12.00 6.12 -18.20
CA ARG A 70 -11.92 5.25 -19.38
C ARG A 70 -10.99 4.06 -19.15
N PHE A 71 -9.79 4.30 -18.62
CA PHE A 71 -8.84 3.22 -18.38
C PHE A 71 -9.21 2.38 -17.16
N ALA A 72 -9.85 2.97 -16.14
CA ALA A 72 -10.38 2.22 -15.00
C ALA A 72 -11.50 1.26 -15.41
N LEU A 73 -12.42 1.70 -16.28
CA LEU A 73 -13.46 0.87 -16.88
C LEU A 73 -12.86 -0.31 -17.67
N GLN A 74 -11.84 -0.04 -18.48
CA GLN A 74 -11.22 -1.04 -19.34
C GLN A 74 -10.38 -2.06 -18.56
N SER A 75 -9.62 -1.62 -17.54
CA SER A 75 -8.76 -2.52 -16.77
C SER A 75 -9.50 -3.21 -15.61
N GLY A 76 -10.57 -2.59 -15.09
CA GLY A 76 -11.23 -3.01 -13.86
C GLY A 76 -10.43 -2.68 -12.59
N HIS A 77 -9.36 -1.88 -12.71
CA HIS A 77 -8.55 -1.44 -11.57
C HIS A 77 -9.14 -0.19 -10.91
N ALA A 78 -8.74 0.08 -9.67
CA ALA A 78 -9.07 1.31 -8.96
C ALA A 78 -8.57 2.57 -9.71
N LEU A 79 -9.40 3.60 -9.78
CA LEU A 79 -9.06 4.89 -10.38
C LEU A 79 -8.21 5.72 -9.42
N HIS A 80 -7.07 6.23 -9.89
CA HIS A 80 -6.18 7.08 -9.12
C HIS A 80 -6.42 8.57 -9.42
N ARG A 81 -7.09 9.27 -8.49
CA ARG A 81 -7.42 10.72 -8.60
C ARG A 81 -6.49 11.68 -7.84
N GLY A 82 -5.21 11.34 -7.68
CA GLY A 82 -4.24 12.19 -7.00
C GLY A 82 -3.97 11.80 -5.54
N PRO A 83 -3.55 12.73 -4.66
CA PRO A 83 -3.22 12.41 -3.27
C PRO A 83 -4.45 11.95 -2.46
N HIS A 84 -4.29 10.86 -1.70
CA HIS A 84 -5.35 10.30 -0.84
C HIS A 84 -4.83 10.13 0.59
N TYR A 85 -5.06 11.15 1.42
CA TYR A 85 -4.51 11.21 2.77
C TYR A 85 -5.12 10.16 3.70
N ALA A 86 -6.45 9.96 3.68
CA ALA A 86 -7.10 8.94 4.51
C ALA A 86 -6.58 7.51 4.26
N TYR A 87 -6.32 7.17 3.00
CA TYR A 87 -5.64 5.92 2.65
C TYR A 87 -4.25 5.85 3.30
N SER A 88 -3.48 6.93 3.19
CA SER A 88 -2.11 6.99 3.72
C SER A 88 -2.10 6.82 5.24
N ASP A 89 -3.07 7.39 5.95
CA ASP A 89 -3.21 7.29 7.40
C ASP A 89 -3.53 5.86 7.85
N VAL A 90 -4.43 5.17 7.13
CA VAL A 90 -4.79 3.77 7.42
C VAL A 90 -3.59 2.85 7.21
N ILE A 91 -2.84 3.04 6.11
CA ILE A 91 -1.62 2.27 5.88
C ILE A 91 -0.54 2.61 6.91
N ALA A 92 -0.40 3.89 7.29
CA ALA A 92 0.53 4.31 8.32
C ALA A 92 0.25 3.63 9.66
N ALA A 93 -1.01 3.59 10.10
CA ALA A 93 -1.42 2.91 11.32
C ALA A 93 -1.10 1.40 11.28
N ARG A 94 -1.25 0.76 10.12
CA ARG A 94 -0.90 -0.66 9.93
C ARG A 94 0.59 -0.91 10.01
N VAL A 95 1.39 -0.07 9.35
CA VAL A 95 2.86 -0.14 9.43
C VAL A 95 3.33 0.11 10.86
N GLU A 96 2.69 1.03 11.58
CA GLU A 96 3.00 1.31 12.99
C GLU A 96 2.77 0.08 13.89
N ARG A 97 1.70 -0.70 13.67
CA ARG A 97 1.51 -1.97 14.40
C ARG A 97 2.62 -2.99 14.10
N VAL A 98 3.08 -3.07 12.85
CA VAL A 98 4.22 -3.92 12.49
C VAL A 98 5.50 -3.43 13.20
N ARG A 99 5.72 -2.11 13.21
CA ARG A 99 6.84 -1.48 13.91
C ARG A 99 6.85 -1.80 15.40
N ALA A 100 5.72 -1.61 16.07
CA ALA A 100 5.57 -1.85 17.50
C ALA A 100 5.89 -3.31 17.85
N HIS A 101 5.39 -4.25 17.05
CA HIS A 101 5.72 -5.67 17.23
C HIS A 101 7.20 -5.96 16.98
N PHE A 102 7.80 -5.39 15.93
CA PHE A 102 9.23 -5.52 15.66
C PHE A 102 10.07 -5.05 16.86
N VAL A 103 9.78 -3.86 17.40
CA VAL A 103 10.50 -3.30 18.55
C VAL A 103 10.36 -4.19 19.78
N ALA A 104 9.19 -4.75 20.04
CA ALA A 104 8.95 -5.64 21.18
C ALA A 104 9.73 -6.97 21.06
N GLN A 105 9.89 -7.50 19.85
CA GLN A 105 10.52 -8.82 19.62
C GLN A 105 12.03 -8.73 19.38
N ALA A 106 12.53 -7.59 18.91
CA ALA A 106 13.93 -7.41 18.51
C ALA A 106 14.95 -7.70 19.63
N PRO A 107 14.73 -7.39 20.93
CA PRO A 107 15.68 -7.71 21.98
C PRO A 107 15.94 -9.21 22.17
N GLY A 108 14.95 -10.07 21.88
CA GLY A 108 15.06 -11.52 22.03
C GLY A 108 15.71 -12.20 20.83
N ASP A 109 15.20 -11.93 19.62
CA ASP A 109 15.79 -12.40 18.36
C ASP A 109 15.62 -11.34 17.27
N PRO A 110 16.66 -10.51 17.03
CA PRO A 110 16.61 -9.47 16.01
C PRO A 110 16.34 -10.00 14.60
N ARG A 111 16.85 -11.19 14.27
CA ARG A 111 16.71 -11.76 12.92
C ARG A 111 15.30 -12.28 12.70
N ALA A 112 14.73 -13.00 13.67
CA ALA A 112 13.32 -13.41 13.60
C ALA A 112 12.38 -12.20 13.57
N ALA A 113 12.63 -11.17 14.39
CA ALA A 113 11.82 -9.95 14.40
C ALA A 113 11.80 -9.27 13.02
N ARG A 114 12.96 -9.13 12.36
CA ARG A 114 13.04 -8.57 11.00
C ARG A 114 12.26 -9.42 9.99
N ARG A 115 12.46 -10.75 9.97
CA ARG A 115 11.75 -11.65 9.04
C ARG A 115 10.23 -11.56 9.22
N THR A 116 9.75 -11.53 10.47
CA THR A 116 8.33 -11.39 10.78
C THR A 116 7.78 -10.04 10.31
N ALA A 117 8.51 -8.95 10.54
CA ALA A 117 8.10 -7.63 10.06
C ALA A 117 8.03 -7.57 8.53
N VAL A 118 9.04 -8.09 7.82
CA VAL A 118 9.04 -8.16 6.35
C VAL A 118 7.88 -9.00 5.83
N MET A 119 7.63 -10.17 6.42
CA MET A 119 6.51 -11.03 6.05
C MET A 119 5.17 -10.27 6.17
N ARG A 120 4.96 -9.56 7.29
CA ARG A 120 3.73 -8.78 7.52
C ARG A 120 3.57 -7.61 6.54
N LEU A 121 4.67 -6.92 6.22
CA LEU A 121 4.65 -5.82 5.24
C LEU A 121 4.37 -6.34 3.83
N ARG A 122 4.91 -7.51 3.45
CA ARG A 122 4.62 -8.16 2.17
C ARG A 122 3.15 -8.60 2.08
N LEU A 123 2.59 -9.18 3.14
CA LEU A 123 1.15 -9.49 3.21
C LEU A 123 0.28 -8.23 3.04
N LEU A 124 0.68 -7.12 3.66
CA LEU A 124 0.01 -5.84 3.49
C LEU A 124 0.09 -5.37 2.02
N GLN A 125 1.27 -5.41 1.40
CA GLN A 125 1.45 -5.07 -0.01
C GLN A 125 0.58 -5.93 -0.92
N ASP A 126 0.56 -7.24 -0.72
CA ASP A 126 -0.22 -8.18 -1.55
C ASP A 126 -1.72 -7.97 -1.41
N THR A 127 -2.20 -7.77 -0.18
CA THR A 127 -3.61 -7.46 0.09
C THR A 127 -4.01 -6.16 -0.60
N MET A 128 -3.17 -5.14 -0.49
CA MET A 128 -3.43 -3.85 -1.12
C MET A 128 -3.39 -3.94 -2.64
N ARG A 129 -2.44 -4.67 -3.20
CA ARG A 129 -2.32 -4.88 -4.64
C ARG A 129 -3.59 -5.52 -5.18
N ARG A 130 -4.05 -6.61 -4.55
CA ARG A 130 -5.32 -7.29 -4.90
C ARG A 130 -6.52 -6.35 -4.80
N ALA A 131 -6.66 -5.63 -3.69
CA ALA A 131 -7.78 -4.69 -3.53
C ALA A 131 -7.83 -3.59 -4.61
N LEU A 132 -6.69 -3.23 -5.21
CA LEU A 132 -6.59 -2.21 -6.25
C LEU A 132 -6.67 -2.77 -7.68
N THR A 133 -6.35 -4.06 -7.89
CA THR A 133 -6.36 -4.72 -9.22
C THR A 133 -7.54 -5.64 -9.46
N ASP A 134 -8.09 -6.21 -8.42
CA ASP A 134 -9.15 -7.21 -8.55
C ASP A 134 -10.35 -6.55 -9.21
N ARG A 135 -10.82 -7.17 -10.30
CA ARG A 135 -12.05 -6.75 -10.97
C ARG A 135 -13.16 -6.92 -9.95
N HIS A 136 -13.62 -5.81 -9.38
CA HIS A 136 -14.76 -5.79 -8.48
C HIS A 136 -15.97 -6.26 -9.30
N GLY A 137 -16.28 -7.56 -9.21
CA GLY A 137 -17.17 -8.26 -10.14
C GLY A 137 -18.46 -7.49 -10.39
N GLY A 138 -18.76 -7.23 -11.67
CA GLY A 138 -20.09 -6.88 -12.16
C GLY A 138 -20.70 -5.54 -11.72
N GLY A 139 -19.97 -4.62 -11.10
CA GLY A 139 -20.55 -3.36 -10.64
C GLY A 139 -19.58 -2.19 -10.65
N PHE A 140 -19.50 -1.48 -11.78
CA PHE A 140 -18.72 -0.25 -11.89
C PHE A 140 -19.45 0.91 -11.20
N TRP A 141 -19.34 1.00 -9.87
CA TRP A 141 -19.97 2.06 -9.07
C TRP A 141 -19.02 3.23 -8.90
N LEU A 142 -19.04 4.13 -9.88
CA LEU A 142 -18.20 5.32 -10.01
C LEU A 142 -18.18 6.28 -8.79
N ASN A 143 -18.97 6.10 -7.72
CA ASN A 143 -18.88 6.98 -6.55
C ASN A 143 -19.51 6.55 -5.19
N ARG A 144 -19.65 5.27 -4.84
CA ARG A 144 -20.08 4.88 -3.45
C ARG A 144 -19.21 3.86 -2.73
N ARG A 145 -18.29 3.20 -3.45
CA ARG A 145 -17.42 2.14 -2.94
C ARG A 145 -16.06 2.20 -3.63
N ASP A 146 -15.51 3.41 -3.76
CA ASP A 146 -14.11 3.55 -4.17
C ASP A 146 -13.26 2.80 -3.15
N PRO A 147 -12.47 1.77 -3.50
CA PRO A 147 -11.59 1.09 -2.55
C PRO A 147 -10.74 2.10 -1.78
N MET A 148 -10.31 3.20 -2.42
CA MET A 148 -9.59 4.28 -1.77
C MET A 148 -10.40 5.04 -0.69
N ARG A 149 -11.74 5.12 -0.82
CA ARG A 149 -12.66 5.61 0.23
C ARG A 149 -13.08 4.50 1.21
N LEU A 150 -13.15 3.24 0.79
CA LEU A 150 -13.47 2.10 1.67
C LEU A 150 -12.39 1.85 2.72
N PHE A 151 -11.15 2.28 2.47
CA PHE A 151 -10.11 2.28 3.50
C PHE A 151 -10.33 3.36 4.56
N ALA A 152 -11.04 4.46 4.25
CA ALA A 152 -11.33 5.54 5.20
C ALA A 152 -12.47 5.19 6.17
N ASP A 153 -13.48 4.44 5.69
CA ASP A 153 -14.61 3.98 6.49
C ASP A 153 -14.73 2.45 6.37
N ARG A 154 -14.26 1.62 7.34
CA ARG A 154 -14.95 0.38 7.79
C ARG A 154 -14.16 -0.63 8.69
N PRO A 155 -14.87 -1.31 9.62
CA PRO A 155 -14.39 -2.41 10.49
C PRO A 155 -14.03 -3.75 9.81
N TYR A 156 -14.40 -4.00 8.55
CA TYR A 156 -13.98 -5.23 7.82
C TYR A 156 -12.46 -5.39 7.75
N LEU A 157 -11.77 -4.24 7.74
CA LEU A 157 -10.32 -4.16 7.74
C LEU A 157 -9.73 -4.48 9.11
N ASP A 158 -10.45 -4.20 10.20
CA ASP A 158 -10.13 -4.63 11.57
C ASP A 158 -10.43 -6.12 11.75
N ASP A 159 -11.50 -6.66 11.14
CA ASP A 159 -11.79 -8.10 11.15
C ASP A 159 -10.74 -8.92 10.39
N ALA A 160 -10.29 -8.43 9.23
CA ALA A 160 -9.17 -9.04 8.51
C ALA A 160 -7.86 -8.92 9.29
N ILE A 161 -7.71 -7.87 10.10
CA ILE A 161 -6.59 -7.71 11.04
C ILE A 161 -6.69 -8.73 12.17
N GLU A 162 -7.82 -8.88 12.84
CA GLU A 162 -8.00 -9.88 13.89
C GLU A 162 -7.78 -11.30 13.36
N ARG A 163 -8.21 -11.57 12.13
CA ARG A 163 -7.95 -12.87 11.49
C ARG A 163 -6.47 -13.08 11.12
N LEU A 164 -5.71 -12.01 10.88
CA LEU A 164 -4.27 -12.08 10.56
C LEU A 164 -3.36 -11.93 11.79
N PHE A 165 -3.85 -11.33 12.88
CA PHE A 165 -3.05 -10.89 14.04
C PHE A 165 -3.66 -11.18 15.41
N GLY A 166 -4.93 -11.60 15.49
CA GLY A 166 -5.68 -11.87 16.72
C GLY A 166 -5.25 -13.12 17.49
N GLY A 167 -4.33 -13.91 16.94
CA GLY A 167 -3.75 -15.09 17.58
C GLY A 167 -2.66 -14.77 18.62
N SER A 168 -2.69 -13.62 19.28
CA SER A 168 -1.75 -13.31 20.37
C SER A 168 -2.31 -12.27 21.34
N ALA A 169 -3.42 -12.59 22.00
CA ALA A 169 -3.80 -11.94 23.25
C ALA A 169 -4.18 -13.02 24.28
N LEU A 170 -3.26 -13.24 25.23
CA LEU A 170 -3.41 -13.85 26.56
C LEU A 170 -4.06 -15.23 26.67
N THR A 171 -3.23 -16.27 26.75
CA THR A 171 -3.26 -17.14 27.94
C THR A 171 -2.17 -16.65 28.89
N ALA A 172 -2.54 -15.76 29.80
CA ALA A 172 -1.83 -15.56 31.05
C ALA A 172 -2.84 -15.85 32.17
N ALA A 173 -2.45 -16.82 33.01
CA ALA A 173 -3.15 -17.26 34.20
C ALA A 173 -3.29 -16.14 35.25
#